data_AF-A0AA38IED5-F1
#
_entry.id   AF-A0AA38IED5-F1
#
_cell.length_a   1.000
_cell.length_b   1.000
_cell.length_c   1.000
_cell.angle_alpha   90.00
_cell.angle_beta   90.00
_cell.angle_gamma   90.00
#
_symmetry.space_group_name_H-M   'P 1'
#
loop_
_entity.id
_entity.type
_entity.pdbx_description
1 polymer ?
#
loop_
_entity_poly.entity_id
_entity_poly.type
_entity_poly.pdbx_seq_one_letter_code
_entity_poly.pdbx_strand_id
1 'polypeptide(L)'
;MLQLSVFLLCAICASAMDLKTFREELLADEDFMAARDYCLEQLGMKVDDLKLAATGDEVPENLLCFAKCLQEKQGYVDAEGTIDLDNMKALPVFSHIPDDKKDDVMACLENMGKIETCADIQKERECFHNNLN
;
A
#
# COMPACT_ATOMS: atom_id res chain seq x y z
N MET A 1 -22.97 -29.13 -22.77
CA MET A 1 -23.87 -28.54 -21.75
C MET A 1 -23.38 -28.93 -20.35
N LEU A 2 -22.33 -28.27 -19.83
CA LEU A 2 -21.99 -28.26 -18.39
C LEU A 2 -20.87 -27.23 -18.12
N GLN A 3 -21.09 -25.96 -18.47
CA GLN A 3 -20.16 -24.86 -18.15
C GLN A 3 -20.89 -23.57 -17.72
N LEU A 4 -22.12 -23.70 -17.21
CA LEU A 4 -22.93 -22.55 -16.76
C LEU A 4 -23.19 -22.51 -15.25
N SER A 5 -22.69 -23.47 -14.47
CA SER A 5 -23.00 -23.59 -13.04
C SER A 5 -21.89 -23.13 -12.08
N VAL A 6 -20.71 -22.72 -12.58
CA VAL A 6 -19.63 -22.22 -11.71
C VAL A 6 -19.77 -20.71 -11.43
N PHE A 7 -20.46 -19.98 -12.31
CA PHE A 7 -20.66 -18.53 -12.15
C PHE A 7 -21.67 -18.13 -11.07
N LEU A 8 -22.47 -19.08 -10.55
CA LEU A 8 -23.57 -18.77 -9.62
C LEU A 8 -23.24 -18.94 -8.12
N LEU A 9 -22.02 -19.35 -7.76
CA LEU A 9 -21.66 -19.60 -6.34
C LEU A 9 -20.71 -18.58 -5.71
N CYS A 10 -20.12 -17.64 -6.48
CA CYS A 10 -19.23 -16.61 -5.92
C CYS A 10 -19.92 -15.25 -5.65
N ALA A 11 -21.23 -15.13 -5.84
CA ALA A 11 -21.96 -13.86 -5.69
C ALA A 11 -22.41 -13.53 -4.25
N ILE A 12 -22.03 -14.31 -3.23
CA ILE A 12 -22.51 -14.12 -1.84
C ILE A 12 -21.38 -13.75 -0.86
N CYS A 13 -20.17 -13.44 -1.34
CA CYS A 13 -19.05 -12.99 -0.49
C CYS A 13 -18.75 -11.49 -0.60
N ALA A 14 -19.62 -10.70 -1.23
CA ALA A 14 -19.33 -9.32 -1.63
C ALA A 14 -19.31 -8.27 -0.49
N SER A 15 -19.22 -8.67 0.78
CA SER A 15 -19.09 -7.72 1.89
C SER A 15 -18.02 -8.11 2.93
N ALA A 16 -17.06 -8.95 2.53
CA ALA A 16 -15.86 -9.24 3.32
C ALA A 16 -14.62 -9.54 2.44
N MET A 17 -14.62 -9.08 1.18
CA MET A 17 -13.42 -9.04 0.35
C MET A 17 -12.62 -7.78 0.72
N ASP A 18 -12.22 -7.71 1.99
CA ASP A 18 -11.68 -6.52 2.63
C ASP A 18 -10.44 -6.95 3.41
N LEU A 19 -9.27 -6.43 3.04
CA LEU A 19 -7.94 -6.64 3.67
C LEU A 19 -7.37 -8.07 3.70
N LYS A 20 -8.16 -9.11 3.95
CA LYS A 20 -7.67 -10.50 4.10
C LYS A 20 -7.16 -11.06 2.77
N THR A 21 -7.91 -10.89 1.69
CA THR A 21 -7.50 -11.32 0.34
C THR A 21 -6.27 -10.54 -0.11
N PHE A 22 -6.26 -9.21 0.06
CA PHE A 22 -5.11 -8.37 -0.23
C PHE A 22 -3.85 -8.84 0.53
N ARG A 23 -4.00 -9.15 1.83
CA ARG A 23 -2.90 -9.70 2.63
C ARG A 23 -2.42 -11.06 2.12
N GLU A 24 -3.32 -11.96 1.71
CA GLU A 24 -2.96 -13.27 1.17
C GLU A 24 -2.22 -13.15 -0.18
N GLU A 25 -2.66 -12.24 -1.05
CA GLU A 25 -1.98 -11.91 -2.31
C GLU A 25 -0.58 -11.32 -2.07
N LEU A 26 -0.48 -10.35 -1.17
CA LEU A 26 0.78 -9.70 -0.80
C LEU A 26 1.78 -10.68 -0.18
N LEU A 27 1.31 -11.65 0.60
CA LEU A 27 2.14 -12.72 1.17
C LEU A 27 2.55 -13.79 0.15
N ALA A 28 1.83 -13.90 -0.97
CA ALA A 28 2.15 -14.81 -2.07
C ALA A 28 3.12 -14.18 -3.09
N ASP A 29 3.28 -12.85 -3.06
CA ASP A 29 4.24 -12.13 -3.89
C ASP A 29 5.67 -12.26 -3.32
N GLU A 30 6.52 -13.02 -4.01
CA GLU A 30 7.90 -13.27 -3.59
C GLU A 30 8.74 -11.99 -3.55
N ASP A 31 8.51 -11.04 -4.46
CA ASP A 31 9.24 -9.78 -4.53
C ASP A 31 8.84 -8.87 -3.36
N PHE A 32 7.55 -8.80 -3.04
CA PHE A 32 7.07 -8.12 -1.84
C PHE A 32 7.69 -8.72 -0.58
N MET A 33 7.70 -10.05 -0.47
CA MET A 33 8.23 -10.74 0.71
C MET A 33 9.74 -10.51 0.88
N ALA A 34 10.50 -10.55 -0.22
CA ALA A 34 11.92 -10.21 -0.21
C ALA A 34 12.18 -8.75 0.17
N ALA A 35 11.35 -7.82 -0.33
CA ALA A 35 11.45 -6.41 0.02
C ALA A 35 11.12 -6.15 1.50
N ARG A 36 10.08 -6.79 2.03
CA ARG A 36 9.72 -6.76 3.45
C ARG A 36 10.88 -7.25 4.32
N ASP A 37 11.43 -8.42 4.02
CA ASP A 37 12.48 -9.03 4.83
C ASP A 37 13.76 -8.20 4.82
N TYR A 38 14.13 -7.65 3.66
CA TYR A 38 15.22 -6.69 3.54
C TYR A 38 15.00 -5.46 4.44
N CYS A 39 13.82 -4.83 4.38
CA CYS A 39 13.56 -3.63 5.17
C CYS A 39 13.47 -3.90 6.67
N LEU A 40 12.93 -5.04 7.08
CA LEU A 40 12.97 -5.48 8.48
C LEU A 40 14.41 -5.63 8.97
N GLU A 41 15.28 -6.27 8.19
CA GLU A 41 16.70 -6.44 8.52
C GLU A 41 17.43 -5.08 8.62
N GLN A 42 17.27 -4.20 7.62
CA GLN A 42 17.94 -2.89 7.61
C GLN A 42 17.55 -2.01 8.80
N LEU A 43 16.31 -2.11 9.27
CA LEU A 43 15.78 -1.31 10.37
C LEU A 43 15.88 -2.02 11.73
N GLY A 44 16.38 -3.25 11.78
CA GLY A 44 16.44 -4.05 13.01
C GLY A 44 15.05 -4.40 13.59
N MET A 45 14.04 -4.46 12.73
CA MET A 45 12.65 -4.74 13.07
C MET A 45 12.29 -6.22 12.89
N LYS A 46 11.19 -6.64 13.52
CA LYS A 46 10.57 -7.95 13.39
C LYS A 46 9.18 -7.80 12.77
N VAL A 47 8.68 -8.88 12.19
CA VAL A 47 7.30 -8.94 11.65
C VAL A 47 6.25 -8.53 12.68
N ASP A 48 6.48 -8.83 13.97
CA ASP A 48 5.58 -8.44 15.05
C ASP A 48 5.50 -6.93 15.27
N ASP A 49 6.55 -6.17 14.92
CA ASP A 49 6.56 -4.71 15.05
C ASP A 49 5.60 -4.06 14.03
N LEU A 50 5.30 -4.74 12.92
CA LEU A 50 4.36 -4.28 11.89
C LEU A 50 2.90 -4.35 12.33
N LYS A 51 2.59 -5.04 13.43
CA LYS A 51 1.22 -5.21 13.95
C LYS A 51 0.64 -3.93 14.57
N LEU A 52 1.46 -2.90 14.77
CA LEU A 52 1.08 -1.63 15.41
C LEU A 52 0.38 -0.62 14.48
N ALA A 53 0.30 -0.89 13.17
CA ALA A 53 -0.34 0.01 12.21
C ALA A 53 -1.83 -0.33 12.05
N ALA A 54 -2.74 0.30 12.80
CA ALA A 54 -4.15 0.34 12.37
C ALA A 54 -5.10 1.33 13.09
N THR A 55 -4.82 1.84 14.29
CA THR A 55 -5.92 2.44 15.10
C THR A 55 -5.66 3.79 15.75
N GLY A 56 -4.65 4.56 15.32
CA GLY A 56 -4.38 5.91 15.83
C GLY A 56 -3.92 6.87 14.73
N ASP A 57 -4.11 8.18 14.96
CA ASP A 57 -3.74 9.24 14.00
C ASP A 57 -2.22 9.32 13.76
N GLU A 58 -1.42 8.90 14.74
CA GLU A 58 0.04 9.00 14.70
C GLU A 58 0.67 7.62 14.43
N VAL A 59 1.37 7.50 13.30
CA VAL A 59 2.12 6.30 12.94
C VAL A 59 3.55 6.44 13.48
N PRO A 60 4.04 5.46 14.26
CA PRO A 60 5.42 5.43 14.74
C PRO A 60 6.45 5.63 13.63
N GLU A 61 7.52 6.39 13.91
CA GLU A 61 8.56 6.73 12.93
C GLU A 61 9.22 5.49 12.31
N ASN A 62 9.43 4.41 13.08
CA ASN A 62 9.97 3.16 12.56
C ASN A 62 9.06 2.51 11.50
N LEU A 63 7.75 2.65 11.62
CA LEU A 63 6.80 2.17 10.62
C LEU A 63 6.77 3.06 9.38
N LEU A 64 6.96 4.37 9.54
CA LEU A 64 7.16 5.29 8.42
C LEU A 64 8.46 4.96 7.67
N CYS A 65 9.56 4.70 8.39
CA CYS A 65 10.82 4.27 7.77
C CYS A 65 10.68 2.92 7.07
N PHE A 66 9.93 1.99 7.65
CA PHE A 66 9.63 0.71 7.02
C PHE A 66 8.87 0.90 5.70
N ALA A 67 7.82 1.74 5.68
CA ALA A 67 7.06 2.04 4.48
C ALA A 67 7.94 2.71 3.39
N LYS A 68 8.77 3.68 3.76
CA LYS A 68 9.73 4.32 2.84
C LYS A 68 10.67 3.29 2.21
N CYS A 69 11.33 2.46 3.04
CA CYS A 69 12.24 1.43 2.55
C CYS A 69 11.54 0.47 1.58
N LEU A 70 10.31 0.08 1.90
CA LEU A 70 9.54 -0.83 1.07
C LEU A 70 9.23 -0.20 -0.30
N GLN A 71 8.79 1.05 -0.32
CA GLN A 71 8.51 1.78 -1.56
C GLN A 71 9.76 1.99 -2.43
N GLU A 72 10.90 2.32 -1.82
CA GLU A 72 12.17 2.41 -2.54
C GLU A 72 12.60 1.07 -3.11
N LYS A 73 12.44 0.00 -2.33
CA LYS A 73 12.84 -1.35 -2.73
C LYS A 73 11.97 -1.90 -3.87
N GLN A 74 10.70 -1.53 -3.90
CA GLN A 74 9.73 -1.93 -4.93
C GLN A 74 9.72 -0.98 -6.14
N GLY A 75 10.44 0.15 -6.09
CA GLY A 75 10.51 1.11 -7.20
C GLY A 75 9.30 2.03 -7.31
N TYR A 76 8.53 2.22 -6.24
CA TYR A 76 7.48 3.24 -6.15
C TYR A 76 8.04 4.61 -5.80
N VAL A 77 9.21 4.64 -5.16
CA VAL A 77 9.98 5.85 -4.89
C VAL A 77 11.38 5.65 -5.44
N ASP A 78 11.86 6.58 -6.27
CA ASP A 78 13.21 6.52 -6.83
C ASP A 78 14.28 6.99 -5.83
N ALA A 79 15.55 6.91 -6.24
CA ALA A 79 16.69 7.29 -5.39
C ALA A 79 16.71 8.81 -5.06
N GLU A 80 15.98 9.60 -5.83
CA GLU A 80 15.81 11.04 -5.67
C GLU A 80 14.58 11.40 -4.84
N GLY A 81 13.84 10.40 -4.34
CA GLY A 81 12.62 10.57 -3.53
C GLY A 81 11.37 10.86 -4.35
N THR A 82 11.38 10.68 -5.66
CA THR A 82 10.25 10.95 -6.56
C THR A 82 9.32 9.74 -6.58
N ILE A 83 8.02 9.99 -6.47
CA ILE A 83 7.00 8.95 -6.55
C ILE A 83 6.79 8.57 -8.03
N ASP A 84 6.89 7.27 -8.33
CA ASP A 84 6.48 6.72 -9.62
C ASP A 84 4.95 6.52 -9.62
N LEU A 85 4.25 7.53 -10.13
CA LEU A 85 2.79 7.55 -10.19
C LEU A 85 2.20 6.45 -11.09
N ASP A 86 2.96 5.93 -12.05
CA ASP A 86 2.48 4.85 -12.92
C ASP A 86 2.58 3.49 -12.22
N ASN A 87 3.67 3.25 -11.49
CA ASN A 87 3.79 2.06 -10.64
C ASN A 87 2.80 2.09 -9.47
N MET A 88 2.51 3.27 -8.89
CA MET A 88 1.48 3.45 -7.86
C MET A 88 0.09 3.00 -8.34
N LYS A 89 -0.31 3.36 -9.57
CA LYS A 89 -1.61 2.94 -10.15
C LYS A 89 -1.71 1.43 -10.35
N ALA A 90 -0.58 0.75 -10.52
CA ALA A 90 -0.52 -0.69 -10.70
C ALA A 90 -0.66 -1.46 -9.38
N LEU A 91 -0.55 -0.78 -8.23
CA LEU A 91 -0.74 -1.42 -6.93
C LEU A 91 -2.19 -1.91 -6.78
N PRO A 92 -2.40 -3.13 -6.23
CA PRO A 92 -3.75 -3.63 -5.99
C PRO A 92 -4.58 -2.71 -5.08
N VAL A 93 -3.93 -2.00 -4.13
CA VAL A 93 -4.60 -1.01 -3.27
C VAL A 93 -5.26 0.11 -4.07
N PHE A 94 -4.68 0.50 -5.20
CA PHE A 94 -5.23 1.56 -6.05
C PHE A 94 -6.54 1.14 -6.74
N SER A 95 -6.71 -0.17 -6.98
CA SER A 95 -7.98 -0.70 -7.50
C SER A 95 -9.14 -0.60 -6.52
N HIS A 96 -8.85 -0.46 -5.22
CA HIS A 96 -9.84 -0.30 -4.15
C HIS A 96 -10.23 1.17 -3.89
N ILE A 97 -9.54 2.13 -4.52
CA ILE A 97 -9.91 3.54 -4.45
C ILE A 97 -11.17 3.77 -5.30
N PRO A 98 -12.20 4.46 -4.78
CA PRO A 98 -13.36 4.86 -5.58
C PRO A 98 -12.94 5.64 -6.83
N ASP A 99 -13.55 5.33 -7.97
CA ASP A 99 -13.16 5.95 -9.26
C ASP A 99 -13.27 7.48 -9.23
N ASP A 100 -14.24 8.03 -8.51
CA ASP A 100 -14.45 9.48 -8.33
C ASP A 100 -13.40 10.14 -7.41
N LYS A 101 -12.55 9.36 -6.74
CA LYS A 101 -11.49 9.84 -5.84
C LYS A 101 -10.08 9.60 -6.35
N LYS A 102 -9.91 8.78 -7.40
CA LYS A 102 -8.58 8.45 -7.96
C LYS A 102 -7.83 9.70 -8.41
N ASP A 103 -8.49 10.58 -9.15
CA ASP A 103 -7.86 11.79 -9.67
C ASP A 103 -7.41 12.73 -8.54
N ASP A 104 -8.21 12.87 -7.48
CA ASP A 104 -7.88 13.69 -6.30
C ASP A 104 -6.67 13.13 -5.54
N VAL A 105 -6.61 11.80 -5.34
CA VAL A 105 -5.46 11.13 -4.73
C VAL A 105 -4.21 11.32 -5.58
N MET A 106 -4.29 11.09 -6.89
CA MET A 106 -3.14 11.23 -7.79
C MET A 106 -2.63 12.66 -7.85
N ALA A 107 -3.53 13.64 -7.92
CA ALA A 107 -3.16 15.05 -7.88
C ALA A 107 -2.47 15.42 -6.56
N CYS A 108 -2.89 14.84 -5.43
CA CYS A 108 -2.21 15.05 -4.16
C CYS A 108 -0.80 14.45 -4.15
N LEU A 109 -0.64 13.20 -4.61
CA LEU A 109 0.65 12.52 -4.71
C LEU A 109 1.63 13.25 -5.65
N GLU A 110 1.13 13.84 -6.74
CA GLU A 110 1.95 14.64 -7.66
C GLU A 110 2.44 15.94 -6.99
N ASN A 111 1.63 16.56 -6.12
CA ASN A 111 1.91 17.86 -5.53
C ASN A 111 2.56 17.82 -4.14
N MET A 112 2.61 16.68 -3.46
CA MET A 112 3.21 16.56 -2.11
C MET A 112 4.74 16.71 -2.08
N GLY A 113 5.39 16.67 -3.25
CA GLY A 113 6.84 16.75 -3.39
C GLY A 113 7.53 15.41 -3.16
N LYS A 114 8.81 15.46 -2.78
CA LYS A 114 9.67 14.28 -2.64
C LYS A 114 9.55 13.62 -1.27
N ILE A 115 9.82 12.32 -1.24
CA ILE A 115 9.98 11.49 -0.04
C ILE A 115 11.49 11.34 0.23
N GLU A 116 12.06 12.24 1.03
CA GLU A 116 13.49 12.22 1.37
C GLU A 116 13.73 11.56 2.73
N THR A 117 12.78 11.74 3.65
CA THR A 117 12.84 11.28 5.04
C THR A 117 11.69 10.32 5.34
N CYS A 118 11.82 9.53 6.41
CA CYS A 118 10.71 8.68 6.86
C CYS A 118 9.45 9.49 7.15
N ALA A 119 9.61 10.68 7.73
CA ALA A 119 8.49 11.57 8.05
C ALA A 119 7.70 12.02 6.81
N ASP A 120 8.32 12.06 5.63
CA ASP A 120 7.63 12.44 4.39
C ASP A 120 6.55 11.44 3.95
N ILE A 121 6.63 10.18 4.39
CA ILE A 121 5.57 9.18 4.19
C ILE A 121 4.25 9.64 4.82
N GLN A 122 4.30 10.45 5.87
CA GLN A 122 3.09 11.00 6.49
C GLN A 122 2.30 11.88 5.50
N LYS A 123 2.97 12.63 4.62
CA LYS A 123 2.31 13.43 3.57
C LYS A 123 1.55 12.55 2.58
N GLU A 124 2.14 11.42 2.21
CA GLU A 124 1.49 10.44 1.35
C GLU A 124 0.24 9.85 2.03
N ARG A 125 0.36 9.48 3.30
CA ARG A 125 -0.78 9.00 4.10
C ARG A 125 -1.90 10.04 4.19
N GLU A 126 -1.54 11.32 4.34
CA GLU A 126 -2.49 12.43 4.34
C GLU A 126 -3.18 12.60 2.98
N CYS A 127 -2.49 12.34 1.85
CA CYS A 127 -3.13 12.32 0.54
C CYS A 127 -4.23 11.25 0.44
N PHE A 128 -3.98 10.03 0.93
CA PHE A 128 -5.02 9.01 0.97
C PHE A 128 -6.13 9.37 1.99
N HIS A 129 -5.76 9.82 3.19
CA HIS A 129 -6.73 10.14 4.24
C HIS A 129 -7.68 11.28 3.86
N ASN A 130 -7.16 12.39 3.34
CA ASN A 130 -7.95 13.60 3.07
C ASN A 130 -8.85 13.47 1.83
N ASN A 131 -8.53 12.56 0.91
CA ASN A 131 -9.29 12.39 -0.33
C ASN A 131 -10.24 11.19 -0.30
N LEU A 132 -10.02 10.22 0.59
CA LEU A 132 -10.84 9.00 0.71
C LEU A 132 -11.82 8.99 1.89
N ASN A 133 -11.67 9.90 2.87
CA ASN A 133 -12.61 10.07 3.98
C ASN A 133 -13.65 11.17 3.72
#